data_AF-A0A954MRI0-F1
#
_entry.id   AF-A0A954MRI0-F1
#
_cell.length_a   1.000
_cell.length_b   1.000
_cell.length_c   1.000
_cell.angle_alpha   90.00
_cell.angle_beta   90.00
_cell.angle_gamma   90.00
#
_symmetry.space_group_name_H-M   'P 1'
#
loop_
_entity.id
_entity.type
_entity.pdbx_description
1 polymer ?
#
loop_
_entity_poly.entity_id
_entity_poly.type
_entity_poly.pdbx_seq_one_letter_code
_entity_poly.pdbx_strand_id
1 'polypeptide(L)'
;MSQASNTAQLSTLKSISRLPAIDLGRSLWIVSLASGVGAALATCLLDFRLGIPGHAILRSILPMSLGLTLAPFRGSGTIMSVGALVTGTGLRLAGFGEKGLGSLFSLLATGPILDFAAGRAKTPRGMWLGLIAAGTVCNMLAFGAQVLAKLLHLDLGGGKPFVVWWKMAIWTYPLCGAVAGLIAAVLLLRWNVPQQSNISGNSSDSAAP
;
A
#
# COMPACT_ATOMS: atom_id res chain seq x y z
N MET A 1 11.24 -43.36 -34.61
CA MET A 1 12.09 -42.17 -34.42
C MET A 1 11.37 -40.95 -33.82
N SER A 2 10.11 -41.05 -33.34
CA SER A 2 9.33 -39.89 -32.82
C SER A 2 9.43 -39.66 -31.29
N GLN A 3 9.97 -40.62 -30.52
CA GLN A 3 10.04 -40.49 -29.05
C GLN A 3 11.25 -39.68 -28.53
N ALA A 4 12.32 -39.53 -29.32
CA ALA A 4 13.54 -38.86 -28.88
C ALA A 4 13.47 -37.32 -28.93
N SER A 5 12.55 -36.75 -29.74
CA SER A 5 12.36 -35.30 -29.82
C SER A 5 11.58 -34.75 -28.61
N ASN A 6 10.60 -35.51 -28.10
CA ASN A 6 9.75 -35.07 -27.00
C ASN A 6 10.51 -34.99 -25.65
N THR A 7 11.48 -35.88 -25.43
CA THR A 7 12.27 -35.88 -24.18
C THR A 7 13.28 -34.74 -24.14
N ALA A 8 13.84 -34.36 -25.29
CA ALA A 8 14.72 -33.19 -25.42
C ALA A 8 13.94 -31.88 -25.24
N GLN A 9 12.74 -31.75 -25.80
CA GLN A 9 11.92 -30.55 -25.61
C GLN A 9 11.41 -30.39 -24.16
N LEU A 10 11.08 -31.50 -23.50
CA LEU A 10 10.66 -31.49 -22.08
C LEU A 10 11.82 -31.09 -21.14
N SER A 11 13.06 -31.46 -21.43
CA SER A 11 14.22 -31.07 -20.62
C SER A 11 14.61 -29.61 -20.84
N THR A 12 14.48 -29.09 -22.07
CA THR A 12 14.66 -27.65 -22.35
C THR A 12 13.59 -26.79 -21.66
N LEU A 13 12.33 -27.22 -21.65
CA LEU A 13 11.25 -26.53 -20.93
C LEU A 13 11.41 -26.57 -19.40
N LYS A 14 11.93 -27.67 -18.84
CA LYS A 14 12.29 -27.75 -17.40
C LYS A 14 13.51 -26.90 -17.02
N SER A 15 14.40 -26.62 -17.97
CA SER A 15 15.59 -25.77 -17.75
C SER A 15 15.21 -24.28 -17.79
N ILE A 16 14.32 -23.88 -18.70
CA ILE A 16 13.84 -22.49 -18.81
C ILE A 16 12.97 -22.08 -17.61
N SER A 17 12.25 -23.04 -16.99
CA SER A 17 11.46 -22.80 -15.77
C SER A 17 12.30 -22.74 -14.48
N ARG A 18 13.63 -22.91 -14.57
CA ARG A 18 14.58 -22.86 -13.44
C ARG A 18 15.56 -21.68 -13.51
N LEU A 19 15.17 -20.58 -14.16
CA LEU A 19 15.73 -19.24 -13.92
C LEU A 19 14.83 -18.48 -12.91
N PRO A 20 15.37 -17.54 -12.12
CA PRO A 20 15.47 -17.69 -10.67
C PRO A 20 14.24 -17.19 -9.92
N ALA A 21 13.35 -18.12 -9.56
CA ALA A 21 12.23 -17.82 -8.63
C ALA A 21 12.72 -17.26 -7.28
N ILE A 22 13.98 -17.50 -6.89
CA ILE A 22 14.59 -17.04 -5.63
C ILE A 22 15.00 -15.56 -5.70
N ASP A 23 15.52 -15.09 -6.84
CA ASP A 23 16.01 -13.71 -6.99
C ASP A 23 14.86 -12.72 -7.22
N LEU A 24 13.80 -13.19 -7.89
CA LEU A 24 12.55 -12.43 -8.03
C LEU A 24 11.87 -12.24 -6.66
N GLY A 25 11.90 -13.26 -5.79
CA GLY A 25 11.43 -13.11 -4.42
C GLY A 25 12.17 -12.00 -3.69
N ARG A 26 13.50 -12.06 -3.62
CA ARG A 26 14.32 -11.10 -2.88
C ARG A 26 14.13 -9.65 -3.33
N SER A 27 14.06 -9.41 -4.64
CA SER A 27 13.81 -8.07 -5.20
C SER A 27 12.45 -7.50 -4.79
N LEU A 28 11.38 -8.32 -4.78
CA LEU A 28 10.05 -7.90 -4.33
C LEU A 28 10.03 -7.50 -2.83
N TRP A 29 10.74 -8.23 -1.98
CA TRP A 29 10.91 -7.88 -0.56
C TRP A 29 11.63 -6.55 -0.39
N ILE A 30 12.72 -6.32 -1.14
CA ILE A 30 13.48 -5.06 -1.10
C ILE A 30 12.61 -3.88 -1.52
N VAL A 31 11.85 -4.02 -2.62
CA VAL A 31 10.94 -2.97 -3.11
C VAL A 31 9.86 -2.65 -2.08
N SER A 32 9.28 -3.68 -1.45
CA SER A 32 8.26 -3.50 -0.39
C SER A 32 8.84 -2.80 0.84
N LEU A 33 10.05 -3.16 1.26
CA LEU A 33 10.69 -2.54 2.40
C LEU A 33 11.09 -1.09 2.10
N ALA A 34 11.66 -0.83 0.92
CA ALA A 34 12.05 0.51 0.46
C ALA A 34 10.84 1.46 0.35
N SER A 35 9.70 0.98 -0.14
CA SER A 35 8.46 1.76 -0.21
C SER A 35 7.86 2.02 1.18
N GLY A 36 7.95 1.08 2.12
CA GLY A 36 7.62 1.32 3.53
C GLY A 36 8.49 2.41 4.17
N VAL A 37 9.82 2.33 3.97
CA VAL A 37 10.78 3.36 4.40
C VAL A 37 10.43 4.71 3.76
N GLY A 38 10.16 4.72 2.45
CA GLY A 38 9.73 5.91 1.71
C GLY A 38 8.44 6.52 2.26
N ALA A 39 7.48 5.70 2.69
CA ALA A 39 6.25 6.16 3.34
C ALA A 39 6.49 6.83 4.68
N ALA A 40 7.38 6.27 5.51
CA ALA A 40 7.79 6.89 6.76
C ALA A 40 8.50 8.22 6.51
N LEU A 41 9.46 8.26 5.59
CA LEU A 41 10.17 9.48 5.21
C LEU A 41 9.22 10.54 4.66
N ALA A 42 8.31 10.18 3.75
CA ALA A 42 7.31 11.10 3.21
C ALA A 42 6.42 11.67 4.32
N THR A 43 6.01 10.85 5.28
CA THR A 43 5.16 11.28 6.40
C THR A 43 5.90 12.22 7.34
N CYS A 44 7.18 11.95 7.62
CA CYS A 44 8.01 12.74 8.53
C CYS A 44 8.59 14.01 7.91
N LEU A 45 8.92 14.01 6.61
CA LEU A 45 9.66 15.09 5.95
C LEU A 45 8.79 16.01 5.10
N LEU A 46 7.71 15.49 4.49
CA LEU A 46 6.82 16.33 3.69
C LEU A 46 5.80 16.96 4.61
N ASP A 47 5.93 18.25 4.89
CA ASP A 47 4.88 18.99 5.59
C ASP A 47 3.98 19.71 4.59
N PHE A 48 2.89 19.04 4.18
CA PHE A 48 1.79 19.75 3.55
C PHE A 48 1.15 20.63 4.62
N ARG A 49 1.51 21.91 4.63
CA ARG A 49 0.91 22.96 5.50
C ARG A 49 -0.58 23.23 5.21
N LEU A 50 -1.35 22.19 4.87
CA LEU A 50 -2.79 22.20 4.62
C LEU A 50 -3.57 22.57 5.90
N GLY A 51 -3.03 22.31 7.09
CA GLY A 51 -3.70 22.64 8.36
C GLY A 51 -4.97 21.82 8.65
N ILE A 52 -5.23 20.79 7.83
CA ILE A 52 -6.39 19.89 7.91
C ILE A 52 -6.01 18.64 8.72
N PRO A 53 -6.74 18.28 9.78
CA PRO A 53 -6.41 17.08 10.55
C PRO A 53 -6.73 15.80 9.76
N GLY A 54 -5.86 14.79 9.85
CA GLY A 54 -6.05 13.50 9.16
C GLY A 54 -5.48 13.41 7.74
N HIS A 55 -4.72 14.42 7.27
CA HIS A 55 -4.11 14.41 5.94
C HIS A 55 -2.80 13.61 5.85
N ALA A 56 -2.22 13.20 6.99
CA ALA A 56 -0.98 12.41 7.04
C ALA A 56 -1.07 11.10 6.26
N ILE A 57 -2.26 10.48 6.20
CA ILE A 57 -2.50 9.26 5.42
C ILE A 57 -2.24 9.47 3.91
N LEU A 58 -2.43 10.69 3.39
CA LEU A 58 -2.17 10.99 1.98
C LEU A 58 -0.66 10.96 1.65
N ARG A 59 0.20 11.23 2.63
CA ARG A 59 1.66 11.19 2.47
C ARG A 59 2.18 9.76 2.42
N SER A 60 1.61 8.88 3.26
CA SER A 60 2.02 7.48 3.34
C SER A 60 1.41 6.63 2.23
N ILE A 61 0.17 6.92 1.81
CA ILE A 61 -0.55 6.07 0.84
C ILE A 61 0.10 6.08 -0.54
N LEU A 62 0.72 7.19 -0.97
CA LEU A 62 1.39 7.30 -2.27
C LEU A 62 2.56 6.30 -2.41
N PRO A 63 3.61 6.36 -1.57
CA PRO A 63 4.71 5.39 -1.64
C PRO A 63 4.26 3.96 -1.34
N MET A 64 3.29 3.75 -0.44
CA MET A 64 2.76 2.40 -0.16
C MET A 64 1.97 1.82 -1.33
N SER A 65 1.09 2.58 -1.98
CA SER A 65 0.35 2.09 -3.15
C SER A 65 1.28 1.83 -4.34
N LEU A 66 2.29 2.69 -4.54
CA LEU A 66 3.29 2.52 -5.59
C LEU A 66 4.14 1.26 -5.34
N GLY A 67 4.61 1.02 -4.11
CA GLY A 67 5.33 -0.21 -3.80
C GLY A 67 4.46 -1.47 -3.98
N LEU A 68 3.16 -1.38 -3.69
CA LEU A 68 2.20 -2.47 -3.91
C LEU A 68 1.98 -2.75 -5.41
N THR A 69 2.01 -1.72 -6.26
CA THR A 69 1.97 -1.90 -7.72
C THR A 69 3.24 -2.53 -8.27
N LEU A 70 4.41 -2.21 -7.70
CA LEU A 70 5.69 -2.77 -8.13
C LEU A 70 5.94 -4.18 -7.59
N ALA A 71 5.39 -4.51 -6.41
CA ALA A 71 5.55 -5.80 -5.76
C ALA A 71 4.21 -6.39 -5.28
N PRO A 72 3.34 -6.85 -6.19
CA PRO A 72 2.00 -7.33 -5.88
C PRO A 72 2.01 -8.79 -5.39
N PHE A 73 2.50 -9.04 -4.17
CA PHE A 73 2.42 -10.35 -3.53
C PHE A 73 1.67 -10.28 -2.20
N ARG A 74 1.11 -11.42 -1.76
CA ARG A 74 0.32 -11.48 -0.52
C ARG A 74 1.21 -11.15 0.68
N GLY A 75 0.83 -10.12 1.44
CA GLY A 75 1.58 -9.68 2.62
C GLY A 75 2.59 -8.56 2.35
N SER A 76 2.70 -8.05 1.11
CA SER A 76 3.60 -6.94 0.80
C SER A 76 3.27 -5.69 1.63
N GLY A 77 1.97 -5.38 1.79
CA GLY A 77 1.51 -4.25 2.61
C GLY A 77 1.97 -4.40 4.06
N THR A 78 1.86 -5.59 4.64
CA THR A 78 2.30 -5.85 6.01
C THR A 78 3.81 -5.61 6.19
N ILE A 79 4.63 -6.06 5.23
CA ILE A 79 6.08 -5.84 5.23
C ILE A 79 6.40 -4.35 5.13
N MET A 80 5.70 -3.64 4.24
CA MET A 80 5.81 -2.18 4.10
C MET A 80 5.48 -1.48 5.41
N SER A 81 4.39 -1.86 6.08
CA SER A 81 3.96 -1.27 7.35
C SER A 81 4.97 -1.53 8.48
N VAL A 82 5.59 -2.71 8.53
CA VAL A 82 6.65 -3.00 9.50
C VAL A 82 7.87 -2.11 9.24
N GLY A 83 8.35 -2.05 7.98
CA GLY A 83 9.46 -1.17 7.60
C GLY A 83 9.15 0.30 7.90
N ALA A 84 7.95 0.75 7.56
CA ALA A 84 7.49 2.10 7.82
C ALA A 84 7.39 2.41 9.31
N LEU A 85 6.92 1.47 10.15
CA LEU A 85 6.84 1.64 11.59
C LEU A 85 8.23 1.74 12.21
N VAL A 86 9.15 0.86 11.85
CA VAL A 86 10.54 0.86 12.35
C VAL A 86 11.22 2.18 11.98
N THR A 87 11.15 2.58 10.71
CA THR A 87 11.73 3.84 10.25
C THR A 87 11.06 5.05 10.88
N GLY A 88 9.73 5.10 10.93
CA GLY A 88 8.98 6.22 11.51
C GLY A 88 9.24 6.39 13.00
N THR A 89 9.34 5.26 13.74
CA THR A 89 9.71 5.28 15.16
C THR A 89 11.15 5.76 15.34
N GLY A 90 12.09 5.27 14.52
CA GLY A 90 13.49 5.72 14.55
C GLY A 90 13.65 7.21 14.27
N LEU A 91 12.97 7.73 13.23
CA LEU A 91 12.97 9.16 12.90
C LEU A 91 12.38 9.99 14.04
N ARG A 92 11.30 9.52 14.67
CA ARG A 92 10.69 10.19 15.82
C ARG A 92 11.62 10.25 17.02
N LEU A 93 12.34 9.16 17.32
CA LEU A 93 13.34 9.13 18.39
C LEU A 93 14.52 10.07 18.08
N ALA A 94 14.87 10.25 16.81
CA ALA A 94 15.87 11.21 16.35
C ALA A 94 15.36 12.67 16.32
N GLY A 95 14.11 12.93 16.71
CA GLY A 95 13.52 14.26 16.77
C GLY A 95 12.93 14.77 15.45
N PHE A 96 12.82 13.93 14.42
CA PHE A 96 12.23 14.28 13.13
C PHE A 96 10.75 13.86 13.03
N GLY A 97 9.95 14.70 12.37
CA GLY A 97 8.56 14.40 11.99
C GLY A 97 7.47 14.82 13.00
N GLU A 98 6.21 14.66 12.59
CA GLU A 98 5.05 14.99 13.41
C GLU A 98 4.95 14.08 14.66
N LYS A 99 4.65 14.69 15.81
CA LYS A 99 4.65 14.02 17.13
C LYS A 99 3.38 13.18 17.41
N GLY A 100 2.49 13.02 16.44
CA GLY A 100 1.18 12.38 16.65
C GLY A 100 1.26 10.85 16.63
N LEU A 101 0.82 10.19 17.71
CA LEU A 101 0.64 8.72 17.77
C LEU A 101 -0.30 8.19 16.68
N GLY A 102 -1.28 9.00 16.24
CA GLY A 102 -2.19 8.65 15.15
C GLY A 102 -1.49 8.37 13.83
N SER A 103 -0.37 9.04 13.52
CA SER A 103 0.38 8.83 12.28
C SER A 103 1.05 7.44 12.25
N LEU A 104 1.68 7.02 13.35
CA LEU A 104 2.30 5.71 13.49
C LEU A 104 1.26 4.59 13.43
N PHE A 105 0.12 4.78 14.09
CA PHE A 105 -0.96 3.81 14.05
C PHE A 105 -1.54 3.67 12.64
N SER A 106 -1.72 4.80 11.93
CA SER A 106 -2.13 4.80 10.54
C SER A 106 -1.13 4.06 9.65
N LEU A 107 0.17 4.35 9.78
CA LEU A 107 1.24 3.67 9.05
C LEU A 107 1.23 2.15 9.27
N LEU A 108 1.04 1.73 10.52
CA LEU A 108 1.02 0.32 10.90
C LEU A 108 -0.22 -0.40 10.35
N ALA A 109 -1.39 0.25 10.43
CA ALA A 109 -2.66 -0.35 10.03
C ALA A 109 -2.85 -0.35 8.50
N THR A 110 -2.26 0.61 7.78
CA THR A 110 -2.49 0.80 6.34
C THR A 110 -2.12 -0.44 5.53
N GLY A 111 -0.95 -1.03 5.75
CA GLY A 111 -0.47 -2.19 5.00
C GLY A 111 -1.37 -3.43 5.15
N PRO A 112 -1.61 -3.94 6.38
CA PRO A 112 -2.48 -5.10 6.60
C PRO A 112 -3.91 -4.91 6.08
N ILE A 113 -4.47 -3.69 6.21
CA ILE A 113 -5.82 -3.40 5.73
C ILE A 113 -5.85 -3.37 4.19
N LEU A 114 -4.83 -2.81 3.54
CA LEU A 114 -4.69 -2.85 2.08
C LEU A 114 -4.50 -4.29 1.57
N ASP A 115 -3.66 -5.09 2.23
CA ASP A 115 -3.47 -6.51 1.90
C ASP A 115 -4.79 -7.28 1.99
N PHE A 116 -5.57 -7.02 3.05
CA PHE A 116 -6.87 -7.64 3.24
C PHE A 116 -7.88 -7.20 2.17
N ALA A 117 -7.94 -5.91 1.86
CA ALA A 117 -8.84 -5.36 0.86
C ALA A 117 -8.53 -5.87 -0.56
N ALA A 118 -7.24 -5.89 -0.92
CA ALA A 118 -6.77 -6.43 -2.20
C ALA A 118 -7.02 -7.94 -2.30
N GLY A 119 -6.73 -8.70 -1.24
CA GLY A 119 -6.90 -10.16 -1.23
C GLY A 119 -8.36 -10.63 -1.25
N ARG A 120 -9.31 -9.78 -0.84
CA ARG A 120 -10.74 -10.10 -0.79
C ARG A 120 -11.50 -9.71 -2.06
N ALA A 121 -10.92 -8.85 -2.90
CA ALA A 121 -11.57 -8.37 -4.12
C ALA A 121 -11.61 -9.45 -5.21
N LYS A 122 -12.82 -9.89 -5.58
CA LYS A 122 -13.05 -10.83 -6.70
C LYS A 122 -13.35 -10.11 -8.03
N THR A 123 -13.70 -8.83 -7.97
CA THR A 123 -14.10 -8.02 -9.12
C THR A 123 -13.38 -6.67 -9.09
N PRO A 124 -13.13 -6.02 -10.23
CA PRO A 124 -12.46 -4.72 -10.28
C PRO A 124 -13.25 -3.62 -9.56
N ARG A 125 -14.58 -3.67 -9.62
CA ARG A 125 -15.46 -2.78 -8.84
C ARG A 125 -15.36 -3.06 -7.33
N GLY A 126 -15.29 -4.33 -6.94
CA GLY A 126 -15.08 -4.73 -5.55
C GLY A 126 -13.74 -4.26 -5.00
N MET A 127 -12.69 -4.22 -5.84
CA MET A 127 -11.37 -3.70 -5.46
C MET A 127 -11.41 -2.18 -5.24
N TRP A 128 -12.07 -1.41 -6.11
CA TRP A 128 -12.29 0.03 -5.91
C TRP A 128 -12.95 0.33 -4.56
N LEU A 129 -14.10 -0.29 -4.31
CA LEU A 129 -14.85 -0.07 -3.07
C LEU A 129 -14.08 -0.57 -1.85
N GLY A 130 -13.38 -1.70 -1.97
CA GLY A 130 -12.54 -2.27 -0.93
C GLY A 130 -11.40 -1.34 -0.52
N LEU A 131 -10.72 -0.71 -1.49
CA LEU A 131 -9.61 0.19 -1.23
C LEU A 131 -10.06 1.54 -0.67
N ILE A 132 -11.20 2.09 -1.14
CA ILE A 132 -11.82 3.28 -0.54
C ILE A 132 -12.19 2.99 0.92
N ALA A 133 -12.86 1.85 1.18
CA ALA A 133 -13.23 1.44 2.52
C ALA A 133 -12.00 1.16 3.41
N ALA A 134 -10.93 0.58 2.86
CA ALA A 134 -9.67 0.40 3.55
C ALA A 134 -9.08 1.74 4.01
N GLY A 135 -8.99 2.72 3.10
CA GLY A 135 -8.49 4.05 3.40
C GLY A 135 -9.32 4.77 4.46
N THR A 136 -10.65 4.69 4.40
CA THR A 136 -11.53 5.28 5.44
C THR A 136 -11.33 4.60 6.80
N VAL A 137 -11.28 3.27 6.85
CA VAL A 137 -11.05 2.53 8.11
C VAL A 137 -9.67 2.87 8.69
N CYS A 138 -8.62 2.91 7.87
CA CYS A 138 -7.27 3.28 8.32
C CYS A 138 -7.25 4.68 8.95
N ASN A 139 -7.94 5.64 8.34
CA ASN A 139 -7.95 6.99 8.89
C ASN A 139 -8.87 7.10 10.11
N MET A 140 -9.96 6.34 10.19
CA MET A 140 -10.80 6.26 11.39
C MET A 140 -10.04 5.66 12.59
N LEU A 141 -9.21 4.65 12.34
CA LEU A 141 -8.32 4.10 13.34
C LEU A 141 -7.29 5.14 13.82
N ALA A 142 -6.73 5.93 12.90
CA ALA A 142 -5.83 7.03 13.25
C ALA A 142 -6.54 8.11 14.09
N PHE A 143 -7.78 8.46 13.73
CA PHE A 143 -8.63 9.35 14.50
C PHE A 143 -8.86 8.81 15.91
N GLY A 144 -9.28 7.55 16.05
CA GLY A 144 -9.50 6.90 17.34
C GLY A 144 -8.25 6.89 18.22
N ALA A 145 -7.09 6.55 17.65
CA ALA A 145 -5.80 6.62 18.35
C ALA A 145 -5.48 8.05 18.83
N GLN A 146 -5.84 9.07 18.05
CA GLN A 146 -5.60 10.46 18.40
C GLN A 146 -6.59 11.00 19.45
N VAL A 147 -7.86 10.56 19.41
CA VAL A 147 -8.84 10.81 20.47
C VAL A 147 -8.34 10.19 21.78
N LEU A 148 -7.93 8.92 21.75
CA LEU A 148 -7.41 8.22 22.93
C LEU A 148 -6.16 8.92 23.50
N ALA A 149 -5.21 9.29 22.64
CA ALA A 149 -4.02 10.03 23.07
C ALA A 149 -4.38 11.38 23.73
N LYS A 150 -5.35 12.11 23.18
CA LYS A 150 -5.84 13.38 23.76
C LYS A 150 -6.55 13.17 25.10
N LEU A 151 -7.37 12.13 25.23
CA LEU A 151 -8.07 11.81 26.49
C LEU A 151 -7.09 11.40 27.60
N LEU A 152 -6.02 10.68 27.25
CA LEU A 152 -4.97 10.26 28.18
C LEU A 152 -3.94 11.36 28.46
N HIS A 153 -4.12 12.57 27.92
CA HIS A 153 -3.16 13.68 28.01
C HIS A 153 -1.74 13.30 27.53
N LEU A 154 -1.64 12.31 26.64
CA LEU A 154 -0.40 11.89 25.97
C LEU A 154 -0.07 12.79 24.77
N ASP A 155 -0.67 13.97 24.71
CA ASP A 155 -0.54 14.92 23.60
C ASP A 155 0.80 15.64 23.70
N LEU A 156 1.87 14.95 23.29
CA LEU A 156 3.26 15.41 23.31
C LEU A 156 3.56 16.59 22.35
N GLY A 157 2.54 17.15 21.69
CA GLY A 157 2.71 18.08 20.59
C GLY A 157 1.66 19.18 20.54
N GLY A 158 1.59 20.04 21.58
CA GLY A 158 1.13 21.44 21.53
C GLY A 158 -0.05 21.77 20.60
N GLY A 159 -1.02 20.86 20.47
CA GLY A 159 -2.01 20.90 19.40
C GLY A 159 -3.17 21.88 19.67
N LYS A 160 -3.97 22.15 18.63
CA LYS A 160 -5.23 22.90 18.76
C LYS A 160 -6.08 22.31 19.92
N PRO A 161 -6.85 23.16 20.65
CA PRO A 161 -7.75 22.70 21.69
C PRO A 161 -8.67 21.58 21.20
N PHE A 162 -8.95 20.58 22.05
CA PHE A 162 -9.73 19.38 21.69
C PHE A 162 -11.04 19.74 20.97
N VAL A 163 -11.77 20.72 21.48
CA VAL A 163 -13.07 21.16 20.93
C VAL A 163 -12.95 21.68 19.50
N VAL A 164 -11.90 22.45 19.21
CA VAL A 164 -11.66 23.02 17.87
C VAL A 164 -11.20 21.91 16.91
N TRP A 165 -10.31 21.04 17.36
CA TRP A 165 -9.82 19.91 16.57
C TRP A 165 -10.94 18.91 16.25
N TRP A 166 -11.78 18.56 17.21
CA TRP A 166 -12.86 17.57 17.09
C TRP A 166 -13.85 17.90 15.97
N LYS A 167 -14.31 19.16 15.92
CA LYS A 167 -15.28 19.63 14.91
C LYS A 167 -14.76 19.48 13.48
N MET A 168 -13.45 19.69 13.27
CA MET A 168 -12.82 19.49 11.97
C MET A 168 -12.56 18.00 11.72
N ALA A 169 -12.00 17.30 12.70
CA ALA A 169 -11.53 15.92 12.58
C ALA A 169 -12.64 14.93 12.20
N ILE A 170 -13.86 15.11 12.72
CA ILE A 170 -14.98 14.20 12.44
C ILE A 170 -15.30 14.10 10.94
N TRP A 171 -15.05 15.17 10.17
CA TRP A 171 -15.32 15.23 8.73
C TRP A 171 -14.07 14.99 7.89
N THR A 172 -12.92 15.49 8.33
CA THR A 172 -11.70 15.45 7.52
C THR A 172 -11.05 14.08 7.52
N TYR A 173 -11.10 13.32 8.62
CA TYR A 173 -10.57 11.95 8.65
C TYR A 173 -11.28 11.00 7.68
N PRO A 174 -12.63 10.88 7.65
CA PRO A 174 -13.28 10.02 6.67
C PRO A 174 -12.99 10.48 5.25
N LEU A 175 -13.04 11.79 4.99
CA LEU A 175 -12.82 12.33 3.66
C LEU A 175 -11.39 12.08 3.16
N CYS A 176 -10.37 12.39 3.97
CA CYS A 176 -8.97 12.12 3.62
C CYS A 176 -8.71 10.62 3.46
N GLY A 177 -9.35 9.77 4.28
CA GLY A 177 -9.24 8.32 4.16
C GLY A 177 -9.85 7.80 2.86
N ALA A 178 -11.03 8.30 2.49
CA ALA A 178 -11.70 7.94 1.23
C ALA A 178 -10.86 8.38 0.02
N VAL A 179 -10.32 9.60 0.04
CA VAL A 179 -9.44 10.12 -1.03
C VAL A 179 -8.15 9.30 -1.11
N ALA A 180 -7.53 8.94 0.01
CA ALA A 180 -6.36 8.07 0.03
C ALA A 180 -6.65 6.71 -0.60
N GLY A 181 -7.76 6.08 -0.21
CA GLY A 181 -8.20 4.81 -0.77
C GLY A 181 -8.52 4.89 -2.27
N LEU A 182 -9.10 6.01 -2.72
CA LEU A 182 -9.35 6.29 -4.13
C LEU A 182 -8.03 6.38 -4.92
N ILE A 183 -7.04 7.11 -4.40
CA ILE A 183 -5.70 7.22 -5.02
C ILE A 183 -5.05 5.84 -5.13
N ALA A 184 -5.10 5.05 -4.06
CA ALA A 184 -4.58 3.69 -4.06
C ALA A 184 -5.27 2.81 -5.12
N ALA A 185 -6.60 2.91 -5.23
CA ALA A 185 -7.37 2.18 -6.24
C ALA A 185 -6.99 2.58 -7.67
N VAL A 186 -6.83 3.88 -7.95
CA VAL A 186 -6.39 4.37 -9.26
C VAL A 186 -5.02 3.78 -9.62
N LEU A 187 -4.06 3.85 -8.69
CA LEU A 187 -2.70 3.37 -8.94
C LEU A 187 -2.66 1.86 -9.16
N LEU A 188 -3.35 1.10 -8.31
CA LEU A 188 -3.44 -0.36 -8.42
C LEU A 188 -4.14 -0.83 -9.68
N LEU A 189 -5.24 -0.19 -10.08
CA LEU A 189 -5.99 -0.60 -11.27
C LEU A 189 -5.31 -0.17 -12.55
N ARG A 190 -4.75 1.04 -12.61
CA ARG A 190 -4.05 1.52 -13.81
C ARG A 190 -2.90 0.60 -14.19
N TRP A 191 -2.18 0.07 -13.20
CA TRP A 191 -1.04 -0.82 -13.44
C TRP A 191 -1.44 -2.28 -13.75
N ASN A 192 -2.61 -2.72 -13.27
CA ASN A 192 -3.12 -4.08 -13.50
C ASN A 192 -3.93 -4.25 -14.81
N VAL A 193 -4.16 -3.17 -15.57
CA VAL A 193 -4.94 -3.18 -16.82
C VAL A 193 -4.21 -3.67 -18.11
N PRO A 194 -2.89 -3.92 -18.21
CA PRO A 194 -2.29 -4.40 -19.47
C PRO A 194 -1.88 -5.89 -19.46
N GLN A 195 -2.61 -6.77 -20.17
CA GLN A 195 -2.06 -7.89 -20.99
C GLN A 195 -3.08 -8.86 -21.63
N GLN A 196 -4.39 -8.78 -21.33
CA GLN A 196 -5.35 -9.74 -21.92
C GLN A 196 -5.58 -9.59 -23.43
N SER A 197 -5.15 -8.49 -24.06
CA SER A 197 -5.36 -8.24 -25.49
C SER A 197 -4.38 -8.95 -26.44
N ASN A 198 -3.29 -9.55 -25.94
CA ASN A 198 -2.25 -10.15 -26.80
C ASN A 198 -2.36 -11.69 -26.96
N ILE A 199 -3.25 -12.37 -26.22
CA ILE A 199 -3.36 -13.84 -26.29
C ILE A 199 -4.48 -14.27 -27.24
N SER A 200 -5.49 -13.44 -27.47
CA SER A 200 -6.63 -13.73 -28.36
C SER A 200 -6.38 -13.44 -29.84
N GLY A 201 -5.23 -12.85 -30.20
CA GLY A 201 -4.91 -12.46 -31.59
C GLY A 201 -4.07 -13.47 -32.39
N ASN A 202 -3.57 -14.56 -31.79
CA ASN A 202 -2.63 -15.47 -32.46
C ASN A 202 -3.23 -16.85 -32.83
N SER A 203 -4.53 -17.04 -32.64
CA SER A 203 -5.23 -18.29 -32.98
C SER A 203 -5.88 -18.29 -34.36
N SER A 204 -5.74 -17.22 -35.14
CA SER A 204 -6.35 -17.08 -36.48
C SER A 204 -5.42 -17.47 -37.64
N ASP A 205 -4.09 -17.46 -37.45
CA ASP A 205 -3.13 -17.48 -38.56
C ASP A 205 -2.57 -18.86 -38.92
N SER A 206 -3.12 -19.95 -38.36
CA SER A 206 -2.68 -21.33 -38.69
C SER A 206 -3.71 -22.18 -39.45
N ALA A 207 -4.74 -21.53 -40.01
CA ALA A 207 -5.67 -22.17 -40.94
C ALA A 207 -5.60 -21.50 -42.33
N ALA A 208 -4.47 -21.66 -43.01
CA ALA A 208 -4.41 -21.49 -44.47
C ALA A 208 -4.23 -22.89 -45.10
N PRO A 209 -5.07 -23.27 -46.08
CA PRO A 209 -5.08 -24.59 -46.71
C PRO A 209 -3.87 -24.86 -47.62
#